data_AF-A0A378W6U1-F1
#
_entry.id   AF-A0A378W6U1-F1
#
_cell.length_a   1.000
_cell.length_b   1.000
_cell.length_c   1.000
_cell.angle_alpha   90.00
_cell.angle_beta   90.00
_cell.angle_gamma   90.00
#
_symmetry.space_group_name_H-M   'P 1'
#
loop_
_entity.id
_entity.type
_entity.pdbx_description
1 polymer ?
#
loop_
_entity_poly.entity_id
_entity_poly.type
_entity_poly.pdbx_seq_one_letter_code
_entity_poly.pdbx_strand_id
1 'polypeptide(L)' 'MKRRAVLEFVVAAVAAVGCVLSWVAASTTIEVAPVLEGEPPTTAISYSAPLLVLAMVLAGLAGVLIVLGVARLRR' A
#
# COMPACT_ATOMS: atom_id res chain seq x y z
N MET A 1 -20.21 -8.18 21.08
CA MET A 1 -19.79 -6.87 20.52
C MET A 1 -18.26 -6.72 20.50
N LYS A 2 -17.57 -6.68 21.65
CA LYS A 2 -16.11 -6.39 21.73
C LYS A 2 -15.20 -7.31 20.91
N ARG A 3 -15.40 -8.64 20.93
CA ARG A 3 -14.56 -9.59 20.17
C ARG A 3 -14.56 -9.33 18.65
N ARG A 4 -15.71 -8.96 18.09
CA ARG A 4 -15.80 -8.64 16.65
C ARG A 4 -15.08 -7.34 16.31
N ALA A 5 -15.17 -6.32 17.17
CA ALA A 5 -14.43 -5.08 16.99
C ALA A 5 -12.91 -5.32 17.06
N VAL A 6 -12.44 -6.13 18.00
CA VAL A 6 -11.02 -6.52 18.07
C VAL A 6 -10.59 -7.23 16.79
N LEU A 7 -11.39 -8.18 16.29
CA LEU A 7 -11.10 -8.87 15.03
C LEU A 7 -11.03 -7.87 13.84
N GLU A 8 -11.96 -6.93 13.74
CA GLU A 8 -11.96 -5.90 12.70
C GLU A 8 -10.68 -5.05 12.73
N PHE A 9 -10.21 -4.65 13.91
CA PHE A 9 -8.95 -3.93 14.06
C PHE A 9 -7.73 -4.77 13.70
N VAL A 10 -7.70 -6.05 14.08
CA VAL A 10 -6.60 -6.95 13.71
C VAL A 10 -6.52 -7.12 12.19
N VAL A 11 -7.66 -7.36 11.53
CA VAL A 11 -7.71 -7.49 10.06
C VAL A 11 -7.33 -6.16 9.39
N ALA A 12 -7.78 -5.03 9.93
CA ALA A 12 -7.39 -3.71 9.43
C ALA A 12 -5.88 -3.47 9.54
N ALA A 13 -5.27 -3.86 10.66
CA ALA A 13 -3.82 -3.73 10.87
C ALA A 13 -3.03 -4.59 9.87
N VAL A 14 -3.46 -5.84 9.64
CA VAL A 14 -2.84 -6.72 8.63
C VAL A 14 -2.98 -6.12 7.23
N ALA A 15 -4.15 -5.58 6.88
CA ALA A 15 -4.36 -4.92 5.60
C ALA A 15 -3.46 -3.68 5.45
N ALA A 16 -3.32 -2.86 6.50
CA ALA A 16 -2.44 -1.69 6.50
C ALA A 16 -0.97 -2.07 6.30
N VAL A 17 -0.50 -3.14 6.98
CA VAL A 17 0.86 -3.66 6.77
C VAL A 17 1.04 -4.13 5.33
N GLY A 18 0.10 -4.92 4.80
CA GLY A 18 0.15 -5.38 3.41
C GLY A 18 0.14 -4.22 2.40
N CYS A 19 -0.60 -3.14 2.67
CA CYS A 19 -0.59 -1.93 1.87
C CYS A 19 0.80 -1.31 1.79
N VAL A 20 1.45 -1.12 2.95
CA VAL A 20 2.80 -0.52 3.03
C VAL A 20 3.81 -1.40 2.32
N LEU A 21 3.77 -2.72 2.55
CA LEU A 21 4.68 -3.66 1.88
C LEU A 21 4.49 -3.65 0.36
N SER A 22 3.23 -3.63 -0.12
CA SER A 22 2.92 -3.57 -1.55
C SER A 22 3.39 -2.27 -2.18
N TRP A 23 3.23 -1.14 -1.48
CA TRP A 23 3.70 0.16 -1.95
C TRP A 23 5.22 0.21 -2.09
N VAL A 24 5.96 -0.27 -1.08
CA VAL A 24 7.42 -0.33 -1.11
C VAL A 24 7.91 -1.27 -2.20
N ALA A 25 7.26 -2.42 -2.39
CA ALA A 25 7.61 -3.37 -3.44
C ALA A 25 7.24 -2.87 -4.85
N ALA A 26 6.36 -1.87 -4.96
CA ALA A 26 5.90 -1.39 -6.26
C ALA A 26 6.97 -0.57 -6.99
N SER A 27 7.93 0.04 -6.30
CA SER A 27 8.96 0.87 -6.92
C SER A 27 10.23 0.08 -7.21
N THR A 28 10.80 0.27 -8.40
CA THR A 28 12.12 -0.26 -8.77
C THR A 28 12.91 0.83 -9.48
N THR A 29 14.12 1.11 -8.98
CA THR A 29 15.03 2.05 -9.64
C THR A 29 15.63 1.38 -10.86
N ILE A 30 15.42 1.99 -12.02
CA ILE A 30 16.00 1.54 -13.28
C ILE A 30 16.93 2.63 -13.83
N GLU A 31 18.03 2.21 -14.42
CA GLU A 31 18.87 3.09 -15.21
C GLU A 31 18.26 3.25 -16.59
N VAL A 32 18.12 4.49 -17.03
CA VAL A 32 17.61 4.84 -18.36
C VAL A 32 18.81 5.20 -19.22
N ALA A 33 18.89 4.55 -20.38
CA ALA A 33 19.95 4.83 -21.35
C ALA A 33 19.94 6.31 -21.76
N PRO A 34 21.11 6.95 -21.89
CA PRO A 34 21.19 8.34 -22.34
C PRO A 34 20.57 8.54 -23.72
N VAL A 35 19.89 9.67 -23.91
CA VAL A 35 19.31 10.05 -25.22
C VAL A 35 20.39 10.57 -26.19
N LEU A 36 21.47 11.15 -25.66
CA LEU A 36 22.62 11.68 -26.42
C LEU A 36 23.89 10.93 -26.02
N GLU A 37 24.79 10.72 -26.98
CA GLU A 37 26.10 10.12 -26.71
C GLU A 37 26.93 11.05 -25.80
N GLY A 38 27.42 10.51 -24.68
CA GLY A 38 28.29 11.21 -23.72
C GLY A 38 27.62 11.76 -22.46
N GLU A 39 26.29 11.70 -22.35
CA GLU A 39 25.56 12.13 -21.14
C GLU A 39 25.56 11.01 -20.07
N PRO A 40 25.76 11.32 -18.77
CA PRO A 40 25.63 10.34 -17.70
C PRO A 40 24.23 9.70 -17.67
N PRO A 41 24.14 8.40 -17.35
CA PRO A 41 22.87 7.70 -17.26
C PRO A 41 21.96 8.35 -16.22
N THR A 42 20.67 8.49 -16.56
CA THR A 42 19.65 9.05 -15.65
C THR A 42 18.91 7.91 -14.96
N THR A 43 18.66 8.05 -13.66
CA THR A 43 17.86 7.09 -12.90
C THR A 43 16.38 7.43 -12.99
N ALA A 44 15.53 6.45 -13.30
CA ALA A 44 14.08 6.57 -13.22
C ALA A 44 13.50 5.56 -12.25
N ILE A 45 12.31 5.85 -11.70
CA ILE A 45 11.56 4.92 -10.87
C ILE A 45 10.46 4.30 -11.72
N SER A 46 10.56 2.99 -11.93
CA SER A 46 9.49 2.19 -12.53
C SER A 46 8.52 1.74 -11.44
N TYR A 47 7.22 1.89 -11.67
CA TYR A 47 6.17 1.45 -10.76
C TYR A 47 5.42 0.25 -11.33
N SER A 48 5.34 -0.83 -10.54
CA SER A 48 4.49 -1.98 -10.83
C SER A 48 3.02 -1.62 -10.59
N ALA A 49 2.25 -1.47 -11.68
CA ALA A 49 0.82 -1.17 -11.61
C ALA A 49 0.03 -2.19 -10.77
N PRO A 50 0.25 -3.53 -10.88
CA PRO A 50 -0.44 -4.50 -10.04
C PRO A 50 -0.21 -4.30 -8.54
N LEU A 51 1.03 -4.02 -8.12
CA LEU A 51 1.36 -3.79 -6.72
C LEU A 51 0.79 -2.48 -6.20
N LEU A 52 0.76 -1.44 -7.05
CA LEU A 52 0.15 -0.16 -6.71
C LEU A 52 -1.36 -0.32 -6.48
N VAL A 53 -2.05 -1.04 -7.36
CA VAL A 53 -3.48 -1.34 -7.21
C VAL A 53 -3.74 -2.15 -5.95
N LEU A 54 -2.93 -3.18 -5.69
CA LEU A 54 -3.04 -3.97 -4.46
C LEU A 54 -2.89 -3.10 -3.20
N ALA A 55 -1.91 -2.19 -3.19
CA ALA A 55 -1.72 -1.24 -2.09
C ALA A 55 -2.97 -0.38 -1.87
N MET A 56 -3.54 0.19 -2.94
CA MET A 56 -4.74 1.03 -2.84
C MET A 56 -5.97 0.25 -2.34
N VAL A 57 -6.16 -0.99 -2.80
CA VAL A 57 -7.26 -1.85 -2.32
C VAL A 57 -7.09 -2.16 -0.83
N LEU A 58 -5.88 -2.51 -0.40
CA LEU A 58 -5.58 -2.79 1.01
C LEU A 58 -5.76 -1.55 1.88
N ALA A 59 -5.37 -0.37 1.40
CA ALA A 59 -5.61 0.90 2.09
C ALA A 59 -7.11 1.17 2.29
N GLY A 60 -7.92 0.98 1.24
CA GLY A 60 -9.38 1.13 1.31
C GLY A 60 -10.01 0.15 2.31
N LEU A 61 -9.63 -1.13 2.26
CA LEU A 61 -10.10 -2.15 3.21
C LEU A 61 -9.73 -1.80 4.65
N ALA A 62 -8.49 -1.41 4.90
CA ALA A 62 -8.05 -0.99 6.23
C ALA A 62 -8.87 0.20 6.76
N GLY A 63 -9.07 1.22 5.93
CA GLY A 63 -9.87 2.39 6.29
C GLY A 63 -11.31 2.03 6.66
N VAL A 64 -11.99 1.23 5.85
CA VAL A 64 -13.38 0.79 6.11
C VAL A 64 -13.47 -0.01 7.40
N LEU A 65 -12.57 -0.97 7.62
CA LEU A 65 -12.56 -1.80 8.83
C LEU A 65 -12.30 -0.99 10.10
N ILE A 66 -11.40 0.00 10.04
CA ILE A 66 -11.17 0.93 11.15
C ILE A 66 -12.45 1.69 11.50
N VAL A 67 -13.14 2.25 10.49
CA VAL A 67 -14.39 3.00 10.70
C VAL A 67 -15.46 2.11 11.34
N LEU A 68 -15.64 0.89 10.83
CA LEU A 68 -16.60 -0.07 11.37
C LEU A 68 -16.25 -0.49 12.81
N GLY A 69 -14.98 -0.77 13.08
CA GLY A 69 -14.50 -1.14 14.41
C GLY A 69 -14.73 -0.02 15.43
N VAL A 70 -14.42 1.24 15.06
CA VAL A 70 -14.68 2.42 15.89
C VAL A 70 -16.18 2.61 16.12
N ALA A 71 -16.99 2.53 15.07
CA ALA A 71 -18.44 2.69 15.18
C ALA A 71 -19.07 1.64 16.11
N ARG A 72 -18.56 0.40 16.08
CA ARG A 72 -19.02 -0.68 16.96
C ARG A 72 -18.50 -0.58 18.39
N LEU A 73 -17.36 0.06 18.62
CA LEU A 73 -16.87 0.33 19.98
C LEU A 73 -17.67 1.44 20.67
N ARG A 74 -18.24 2.36 19.88
CA ARG A 74 -19.09 3.47 20.35
C ARG A 74 -20.56 3.10 20.59
N ARG A 75 -21.01 1.93 20.13
CA ARG A 75 -22.35 1.38 20.39
C ARG A 75 -22.32 0.43 21.59
#